data_AF-A0A022KXE9-F1
#
_entry.id   AF-A0A022KXE9-F1
#
_cell.length_a   1.000
_cell.length_b   1.000
_cell.length_c   1.000
_cell.angle_alpha   90.00
_cell.angle_beta   90.00
_cell.angle_gamma   90.00
#
_symmetry.space_group_name_H-M   'P 1'
#
loop_
_entity.id
_entity.type
_entity.pdbx_description
1 polymer ?
#
loop_
_entity_poly.entity_id
_entity_poly.type
_entity_poly.pdbx_seq_one_letter_code
_entity_poly.pdbx_strand_id
1 'polypeptide(L)'
;MAITQVRTSREAREEIGAALARFQVEGVTAEPLVFGAHRKPQAAIIPFELYERLESILEDLELAETLASRMSQPSSDSDSLLTELGFDPADFA
;
A
#
# COMPACT_ATOMS: atom_id res chain seq x y z
N MET A 1 -3.27 6.75 -13.89
CA MET A 1 -3.40 8.15 -13.46
C MET A 1 -2.20 8.91 -14.00
N ALA A 2 -2.39 9.96 -14.81
CA ALA A 2 -1.28 10.81 -15.23
C ALA A 2 -1.07 11.91 -14.17
N ILE A 3 0.17 12.15 -13.76
CA ILE A 3 0.48 13.27 -12.87
C ILE A 3 0.39 14.54 -13.71
N THR A 4 -0.71 15.29 -13.57
CA THR A 4 -1.02 16.41 -14.47
C THR A 4 -0.04 17.59 -14.28
N GLN A 5 0.45 17.83 -13.06
CA GLN A 5 1.38 18.93 -12.82
C GLN A 5 2.13 18.81 -11.48
N VAL A 6 3.47 18.85 -11.52
CA VAL A 6 4.33 18.81 -10.33
C VAL A 6 4.62 20.22 -9.82
N ARG A 7 4.33 20.47 -8.53
CA ARG A 7 4.61 21.73 -7.84
C ARG A 7 6.01 21.79 -7.26
N THR A 8 6.54 22.98 -7.09
CA THR A 8 7.67 23.21 -6.17
C THR A 8 7.19 23.10 -4.72
N SER A 9 8.11 22.90 -3.78
CA SER A 9 7.77 22.85 -2.35
C SER A 9 7.17 24.17 -1.81
N ARG A 10 7.37 25.29 -2.52
CA ARG A 10 6.74 26.57 -2.19
C ARG A 10 5.29 26.60 -2.68
N GLU A 11 5.08 26.32 -3.98
CA GLU A 11 3.74 26.26 -4.58
C GLU A 11 2.85 25.26 -3.84
N ALA A 12 3.39 24.09 -3.45
CA ALA A 12 2.66 23.10 -2.65
C ALA A 12 2.16 23.66 -1.31
N ARG A 13 2.97 24.45 -0.59
CA ARG A 13 2.55 25.09 0.67
C ARG A 13 1.45 26.12 0.48
N GLU A 14 1.48 26.83 -0.64
CA GLU A 14 0.45 27.81 -1.00
C GLU A 14 -0.86 27.11 -1.42
N GLU A 15 -0.77 25.90 -2.01
CA GLU A 15 -1.93 25.14 -2.52
C GLU A 15 -2.52 24.11 -1.53
N ILE A 16 -1.86 23.82 -0.40
CA ILE A 16 -2.32 22.81 0.57
C ILE A 16 -3.79 23.00 0.99
N GLY A 17 -4.20 24.24 1.28
CA GLY A 17 -5.57 24.51 1.72
C GLY A 17 -6.61 24.15 0.64
N ALA A 18 -6.32 24.46 -0.62
CA ALA A 18 -7.18 24.12 -1.75
C ALA A 18 -7.22 22.62 -2.00
N ALA A 19 -6.07 21.93 -1.85
CA ALA A 19 -5.99 20.48 -1.96
C ALA A 19 -6.85 19.78 -0.89
N LEU A 20 -6.79 20.23 0.37
CA LEU A 20 -7.61 19.68 1.45
C LEU A 20 -9.11 19.89 1.21
N ALA A 21 -9.50 21.08 0.76
CA ALA A 21 -10.89 21.35 0.40
C ALA A 21 -11.37 20.43 -0.73
N ARG A 22 -10.52 20.19 -1.74
CA ARG A 22 -10.81 19.23 -2.82
C ARG A 22 -10.96 17.81 -2.30
N PHE A 23 -10.05 17.34 -1.44
CA PHE A 23 -10.12 16.00 -0.85
C PHE A 23 -11.41 15.77 -0.07
N GLN A 24 -11.92 16.80 0.59
CA GLN A 24 -13.17 16.73 1.34
C GLN A 24 -14.40 16.55 0.45
N VAL A 25 -14.36 17.04 -0.80
CA VAL A 25 -15.47 16.94 -1.77
C VAL A 25 -15.35 15.69 -2.64
N GLU A 26 -14.15 15.38 -3.11
CA GLU A 26 -13.89 14.35 -4.13
C GLU A 26 -13.43 13.01 -3.53
N GLY A 27 -13.09 12.98 -2.23
CA GLY A 27 -12.66 11.78 -1.51
C GLY A 27 -11.49 11.07 -2.20
N VAL A 28 -11.54 9.75 -2.28
CA VAL A 28 -10.49 8.90 -2.89
C VAL A 28 -10.21 9.18 -4.37
N THR A 29 -11.12 9.86 -5.06
CA THR A 29 -10.96 10.18 -6.50
C THR A 29 -10.24 11.50 -6.73
N ALA A 30 -10.00 12.26 -5.66
CA ALA A 30 -9.37 13.57 -5.75
C ALA A 30 -7.97 13.50 -6.33
N GLU A 31 -7.61 14.49 -7.14
CA GLU A 31 -6.28 14.55 -7.73
C GLU A 31 -5.20 14.81 -6.66
N PRO A 32 -4.12 14.00 -6.60
CA PRO A 32 -3.03 14.21 -5.65
C PRO A 32 -2.31 15.55 -5.86
N LEU A 33 -1.85 16.18 -4.78
CA LEU A 33 -0.91 17.29 -4.86
C LEU A 33 0.51 16.73 -4.91
N VAL A 34 1.09 16.65 -6.11
CA VAL A 34 2.47 16.15 -6.32
C VAL A 34 3.47 17.31 -6.34
N PHE A 35 4.58 17.17 -5.62
CA PHE A 35 5.58 18.23 -5.50
C PHE A 35 7.03 17.74 -5.35
N GLY A 36 7.97 18.64 -5.61
CA GLY A 36 9.40 18.42 -5.39
C GLY A 36 10.31 19.50 -5.99
N ALA A 37 11.62 19.35 -5.77
CA ALA A 37 12.63 20.28 -6.23
C ALA A 37 12.70 20.34 -7.77
N HIS A 38 12.82 21.55 -8.32
CA HIS A 38 12.86 21.78 -9.77
C HIS A 38 11.69 21.12 -10.53
N ARG A 39 10.51 21.02 -9.90
CA ARG A 39 9.32 20.34 -10.45
C ARG A 39 9.55 18.88 -10.83
N LYS A 40 10.51 18.22 -10.18
CA LYS A 40 10.65 16.76 -10.22
C LYS A 40 9.72 16.17 -9.15
N PRO A 41 8.94 15.13 -9.47
CA PRO A 41 8.05 14.50 -8.49
C PRO A 41 8.89 13.81 -7.42
N GLN A 42 8.67 14.17 -6.16
CA GLN A 42 9.37 13.59 -5.00
C GLN A 42 8.42 13.16 -3.89
N ALA A 43 7.30 13.86 -3.73
CA ALA A 43 6.28 13.55 -2.75
C ALA A 43 4.89 13.87 -3.31
N ALA A 44 3.87 13.28 -2.71
CA ALA A 44 2.48 13.57 -2.99
C ALA A 44 1.70 13.72 -1.68
N ILE A 45 0.72 14.61 -1.66
CA ILE A 45 -0.33 14.63 -0.64
C ILE A 45 -1.58 14.02 -1.26
N ILE A 46 -2.17 13.07 -0.55
CA ILE A 46 -3.36 12.32 -0.96
C ILE A 46 -4.44 12.39 0.13
N PRO A 47 -5.70 12.11 -0.21
CA PRO A 47 -6.74 11.87 0.79
C PRO A 47 -6.33 10.77 1.76
N PHE A 48 -6.63 10.93 3.05
CA PHE A 48 -6.29 9.94 4.07
C PHE A 48 -6.95 8.58 3.80
N GLU A 49 -8.22 8.58 3.38
CA GLU A 49 -8.93 7.36 2.99
C GLU A 49 -8.23 6.61 1.83
N LEU A 50 -7.58 7.34 0.91
CA LEU A 50 -6.79 6.72 -0.15
C LEU A 50 -5.50 6.10 0.40
N TYR A 51 -4.87 6.74 1.38
CA TYR A 51 -3.71 6.17 2.07
C TYR A 51 -4.07 4.85 2.77
N GLU A 52 -5.17 4.80 3.52
CA GLU A 52 -5.62 3.57 4.21
C GLU A 52 -5.85 2.41 3.22
N ARG A 53 -6.43 2.68 2.06
CA ARG A 53 -6.61 1.65 1.02
C ARG A 53 -5.28 1.17 0.42
N LEU A 54 -4.32 2.07 0.27
CA LEU A 54 -2.98 1.72 -0.22
C LEU A 54 -2.19 0.93 0.83
N GLU A 55 -2.35 1.22 2.11
CA GLU A 55 -1.72 0.50 3.21
C GLU A 55 -2.06 -0.99 3.16
N SER A 56 -3.35 -1.35 3.04
CA SER A 56 -3.76 -2.75 2.92
C SER A 56 -3.16 -3.44 1.68
N ILE A 57 -3.04 -2.72 0.56
CA ILE A 57 -2.43 -3.27 -0.66
C ILE A 57 -0.93 -3.50 -0.48
N LEU A 58 -0.25 -2.60 0.23
CA LEU A 58 1.18 -2.71 0.52
C LEU A 58 1.45 -3.87 1.48
N GLU A 59 0.61 -4.04 2.52
CA GLU A 59 0.66 -5.19 3.43
C GLU A 59 0.50 -6.51 2.67
N ASP A 60 -0.48 -6.60 1.76
CA ASP A 60 -0.70 -7.78 0.92
C ASP A 60 0.53 -8.08 0.04
N LEU A 61 1.20 -7.05 -0.50
CA LEU A 61 2.37 -7.22 -1.36
C LEU A 61 3.59 -7.73 -0.58
N GLU A 62 3.86 -7.18 0.61
CA GLU A 62 4.93 -7.66 1.49
C GLU A 62 4.70 -9.11 1.93
N LEU A 63 3.44 -9.45 2.20
CA LEU A 63 3.07 -10.82 2.57
C LEU A 63 3.23 -11.78 1.40
N ALA A 64 2.84 -11.39 0.19
CA ALA A 64 2.94 -12.24 -1.01
C ALA A 64 4.38 -12.65 -1.31
N GLU A 65 5.36 -11.75 -1.16
CA GLU A 65 6.79 -12.06 -1.35
C GLU A 65 7.29 -13.04 -0.29
N THR A 66 6.86 -12.84 0.95
CA THR A 66 7.18 -13.74 2.07
C THR A 66 6.58 -15.14 1.86
N LEU A 67 5.32 -15.22 1.41
CA LEU A 67 4.63 -16.48 1.15
C LEU A 67 5.20 -17.22 -0.06
N ALA A 68 5.50 -16.53 -1.17
CA ALA A 68 6.14 -17.14 -2.33
C ALA A 68 7.52 -17.73 -1.99
N SER A 69 8.28 -17.05 -1.13
CA SER A 69 9.56 -17.55 -0.61
C SER A 69 9.42 -18.79 0.26
N ARG A 70 8.32 -18.90 1.03
CA ARG A 70 8.02 -20.10 1.85
C ARG A 70 7.45 -21.25 1.03
N MET A 71 6.60 -20.98 0.04
CA MET A 71 6.01 -22.00 -0.82
C MET A 71 7.01 -22.63 -1.80
N SER A 72 8.08 -21.91 -2.14
CA SER A 72 9.19 -22.45 -2.96
C SER A 72 10.19 -23.27 -2.15
N GLN A 73 10.11 -23.25 -0.81
CA GLN A 73 10.78 -24.21 0.05
C GLN A 73 9.86 -25.45 0.14
N PRO A 74 10.36 -26.68 -0.12
CA PRO A 74 9.57 -27.86 0.09
C PRO A 74 9.18 -27.94 1.57
N SER A 75 7.88 -27.82 1.86
CA SER A 75 7.32 -28.02 3.20
C SER A 75 7.33 -29.51 3.52
N SER A 76 8.52 -30.04 3.80
CA SER A 76 8.72 -31.45 4.14
C SER A 76 8.23 -31.80 5.55
N ASP A 77 7.66 -30.85 6.30
CA ASP A 77 7.41 -30.98 7.74
C ASP A 77 5.96 -30.69 8.17
N SER A 78 5.04 -30.46 7.23
CA SER A 78 3.65 -30.10 7.60
C SER A 78 2.92 -31.22 8.33
N ASP A 79 3.07 -32.48 7.89
CA ASP A 79 2.43 -33.63 8.54
C ASP A 79 3.09 -33.98 9.89
N SER A 80 4.40 -33.74 10.01
CA SER A 80 5.12 -33.95 11.26
C SER A 80 4.72 -32.92 12.32
N LEU A 81 4.55 -31.65 11.92
CA LEU A 81 4.07 -30.56 12.78
C LEU A 81 2.62 -30.74 13.22
N LEU A 82 1.73 -31.21 12.34
CA LEU A 82 0.35 -31.53 12.71
C LEU A 82 0.32 -32.59 13.81
N THR A 83 1.11 -33.65 13.62
CA THR A 83 1.24 -34.73 14.60
C THR A 83 1.83 -34.23 15.92
N GLU A 84 2.84 -33.35 15.89
CA GLU A 84 3.46 -32.75 17.09
C GLU A 84 2.50 -31.81 17.84
N LEU A 85 1.61 -31.12 17.12
CA LEU A 85 0.55 -30.28 17.67
C LEU A 85 -0.69 -31.07 18.12
N GLY A 86 -0.70 -32.40 17.94
CA GLY A 86 -1.78 -33.29 18.37
C GLY A 86 -2.96 -33.36 17.40
N PHE A 87 -2.79 -32.91 16.16
CA PHE A 87 -3.77 -33.05 15.09
C PHE A 87 -3.45 -34.27 14.23
N ASP A 88 -4.47 -35.03 13.83
CA ASP A 88 -4.32 -36.11 12.86
C ASP A 88 -4.40 -35.50 11.45
N PRO A 89 -3.38 -35.67 10.58
CA PRO A 89 -3.43 -35.20 9.20
C PRO A 89 -4.64 -35.74 8.41
N ALA A 90 -5.17 -36.91 8.79
CA ALA A 90 -6.35 -37.50 8.17
C ALA A 90 -7.64 -36.70 8.39
N ASP A 91 -7.68 -35.80 9.37
CA ASP A 91 -8.86 -34.95 9.65
C ASP A 91 -9.04 -33.81 8.64
N PHE A 92 -8.03 -33.52 7.81
CA PHE A 92 -8.00 -32.41 6.86
C PHE A 92 -7.93 -32.84 5.37
N ALA A 93 -8.08 -34.14 5.10
CA ALA A 93 -7.98 -34.74 3.75
C ALA A 93 -9.34 -34.89 3.04
#